data_AF-A0A7X7FNZ8-F1
#
_entry.id   AF-A0A7X7FNZ8-F1
#
_cell.length_a   1.000
_cell.length_b   1.000
_cell.length_c   1.000
_cell.angle_alpha   90.00
_cell.angle_beta   90.00
_cell.angle_gamma   90.00
#
_symmetry.space_group_name_H-M   'P 1'
#
loop_
_entity.id
_entity.type
_entity.pdbx_description
1 polymer ?
#
loop_
_entity_poly.entity_id
_entity_poly.type
_entity_poly.pdbx_seq_one_letter_code
_entity_poly.pdbx_strand_id
1 'polypeptide(L)' 'TLTRLYNERPTWLRLAHEKLDRAVLDAYGWPHDLTDEQILERLLALNLERAGARG' A
#
# COMPACT_ATOMS: atom_id res chain seq x y z
N THR A 1 -19.12 -7.83 -12.79
CA THR A 1 -17.81 -8.47 -12.53
C THR A 1 -17.00 -7.57 -11.60
N LEU A 2 -15.97 -8.09 -10.92
CA LEU A 2 -15.06 -7.24 -10.14
C LEU A 2 -14.40 -6.16 -10.99
N THR A 3 -14.03 -6.47 -12.24
CA THR A 3 -13.53 -5.49 -13.22
C THR A 3 -14.46 -4.30 -13.38
N ARG A 4 -15.77 -4.54 -13.56
CA ARG A 4 -16.75 -3.45 -13.69
C ARG A 4 -16.81 -2.58 -12.43
N LEU A 5 -16.82 -3.20 -11.25
CA LEU A 5 -16.85 -2.49 -9.97
C LEU A 5 -15.61 -1.61 -9.75
N TYR A 6 -14.42 -2.11 -10.09
CA TYR A 6 -13.17 -1.36 -9.98
C TYR A 6 -13.03 -0.27 -11.05
N ASN A 7 -13.64 -0.45 -12.23
CA ASN A 7 -13.71 0.59 -13.25
C ASN A 7 -14.69 1.72 -12.86
N GLU A 8 -15.87 1.38 -12.35
CA GLU A 8 -16.86 2.37 -11.88
C GLU A 8 -16.38 3.10 -10.61
N ARG A 9 -15.55 2.44 -9.80
CA ARG A 9 -14.91 2.95 -8.58
C ARG A 9 -15.82 3.86 -7.74
N PRO A 10 -16.98 3.34 -7.28
CA PRO A 10 -17.93 4.13 -6.50
C PRO A 10 -17.30 4.66 -5.21
N THR A 11 -17.82 5.77 -4.68
CA THR A 11 -17.25 6.47 -3.51
C THR A 11 -17.01 5.55 -2.32
N TRP A 12 -17.94 4.63 -2.02
CA TRP A 12 -17.78 3.69 -0.90
C TRP A 12 -16.55 2.79 -1.06
N LEU A 13 -16.23 2.38 -2.29
CA LEU A 13 -15.08 1.53 -2.58
C LEU A 13 -13.79 2.33 -2.41
N ARG A 14 -13.72 3.56 -2.95
CA ARG A 14 -12.58 4.45 -2.75
C ARG A 14 -12.29 4.68 -1.27
N LEU A 15 -13.32 4.99 -0.47
CA LEU A 15 -13.17 5.22 0.97
C LEU A 15 -12.72 3.95 1.72
N ALA A 16 -13.20 2.78 1.30
CA ALA A 16 -12.76 1.51 1.88
C ALA A 16 -11.27 1.25 1.60
N HIS A 17 -10.80 1.51 0.39
CA HIS A 17 -9.37 1.42 0.03
C HIS A 17 -8.53 2.44 0.80
N GLU A 18 -8.96 3.71 0.90
CA GLU A 18 -8.24 4.73 1.68
C GLU A 18 -8.08 4.35 3.17
N LYS A 19 -9.12 3.74 3.77
CA LYS A 19 -9.05 3.25 5.14
C LYS A 19 -8.08 2.08 5.26
N LEU A 20 -8.06 1.18 4.28
CA LEU A 20 -7.14 0.05 4.25
C LEU A 20 -5.70 0.54 4.11
N ASP A 21 -5.42 1.45 3.19
CA ASP A 21 -4.08 1.98 2.95
C ASP A 21 -3.50 2.62 4.22
N ARG A 22 -4.28 3.45 4.93
CA ARG A 22 -3.86 4.03 6.22
C ARG A 22 -3.52 2.97 7.27
N ALA A 23 -4.37 1.95 7.41
CA ALA A 23 -4.13 0.86 8.36
C ALA A 23 -2.87 0.06 8.01
N VAL A 24 -2.58 -0.13 6.73
CA VAL A 24 -1.34 -0.76 6.27
C VAL A 24 -0.14 0.12 6.59
N LEU A 25 -0.19 1.42 6.29
CA LEU A 25 0.90 2.34 6.61
C LEU A 25 1.16 2.39 8.12
N ASP A 26 0.12 2.40 8.96
CA ASP A 26 0.25 2.30 10.41
C ASP A 26 0.94 1.01 10.85
N ALA A 27 0.61 -0.13 10.24
CA ALA A 27 1.23 -1.43 10.55
C ALA A 27 2.72 -1.49 10.18
N TYR A 28 3.13 -0.75 9.14
CA TYR A 28 4.54 -0.57 8.78
C TYR A 28 5.23 0.56 9.58
N GLY A 29 4.47 1.36 10.34
CA GLY A 29 4.98 2.55 11.03
C GLY A 29 5.37 3.68 10.07
N TRP A 30 4.70 3.80 8.92
CA TRP A 30 5.02 4.76 7.85
C TRP A 30 4.07 5.97 7.85
N PRO A 31 4.55 7.16 7.43
CA PRO A 31 3.71 8.34 7.23
C PRO A 31 2.58 8.09 6.22
N HIS A 32 1.46 8.79 6.35
CA HIS A 32 0.28 8.64 5.48
C HIS A 32 0.33 9.50 4.21
N ASP A 33 1.29 10.42 4.12
CA ASP A 33 1.48 11.38 3.03
C ASP A 33 2.56 10.95 2.03
N LEU A 34 2.97 9.69 2.08
CA LEU A 34 3.95 9.13 1.13
C LEU A 34 3.37 9.08 -0.28
N THR A 35 4.21 9.40 -1.25
CA THR A 35 3.92 9.12 -2.66
C THR A 35 4.08 7.63 -2.96
N ASP A 36 3.47 7.17 -4.05
CA ASP A 36 3.61 5.78 -4.51
C ASP A 36 5.10 5.40 -4.69
N GLU A 37 5.92 6.31 -5.21
CA GLU A 37 7.37 6.08 -5.37
C GLU A 37 8.07 5.86 -4.02
N GLN A 38 7.76 6.69 -3.02
CA GLN A 38 8.33 6.54 -1.67
C GLN A 38 7.89 5.23 -1.01
N ILE A 39 6.67 4.76 -1.28
CA ILE A 39 6.18 3.45 -0.82
C ILE A 39 7.00 2.34 -1.48
N LEU A 40 7.21 2.41 -2.81
CA LEU A 40 8.00 1.44 -3.56
C LEU A 40 9.46 1.38 -3.10
N GLU A 41 10.11 2.53 -2.90
CA GLU A 41 11.48 2.63 -2.39
C GLU A 41 11.63 1.94 -1.02
N ARG A 42 10.71 2.21 -0.09
CA ARG A 42 10.74 1.60 1.25
C ARG A 42 10.50 0.09 1.19
N LEU A 43 9.56 -0.36 0.37
CA LEU A 43 9.29 -1.79 0.18
C LEU A 43 10.50 -2.51 -0.43
N LEU A 44 11.17 -1.88 -1.40
CA LEU A 44 12.39 -2.42 -1.99
C LEU A 44 13.50 -2.57 -0.95
N ALA A 45 13.75 -1.54 -0.14
CA ALA A 45 14.74 -1.61 0.94
C ALA A 45 14.46 -2.75 1.92
N LEU A 46 13.22 -2.87 2.41
CA LEU A 46 12.80 -3.96 3.29
C LEU A 46 12.98 -5.35 2.66
N ASN A 47 12.71 -5.47 1.36
CA ASN A 47 12.87 -6.73 0.65
C ASN A 47 14.35 -7.12 0.49
N LEU A 48 15.23 -6.15 0.20
CA LEU A 48 16.68 -6.38 0.12
C LEU A 48 17.25 -6.78 1.49
N GLU A 49 16.84 -6.13 2.58
CA GLU A 49 17.23 -6.49 3.95
C GLU A 49 16.81 -7.94 4.29
N ARG A 50 15.56 -8.30 3.99
CA ARG A 50 15.03 -9.65 4.24
C ARG A 50 15.69 -10.72 3.39
N ALA A 51 16.05 -10.40 2.14
CA ALA A 51 16.76 -11.30 1.26
C ALA A 51 18.19 -11.56 1.77
N GLY A 52 18.88 -10.51 2.24
CA GLY A 52 20.21 -10.63 2.84
C GLY A 52 20.22 -11.36 4.18
N ALA A 53 19.17 -11.23 5.00
CA ALA A 53 19.03 -11.93 6.28
C ALA A 53 18.68 -13.43 6.14
N ARG A 54 18.29 -13.88 4.94
CA ARG A 54 17.98 -15.29 4.62
C ARG A 54 19.10 -16.00 3.86
N GLY A 55 20.23 -15.32 3.62
CA GLY A 55 21.44 -15.87 3.01
C GLY A 55 22.42 -16.41 4.03
#